data_AF-A0A936C2L4-F1
#
_entry.id   AF-A0A936C2L4-F1
#
_cell.length_a   1.000
_cell.length_b   1.000
_cell.length_c   1.000
_cell.angle_alpha   90.00
_cell.angle_beta   90.00
_cell.angle_gamma   90.00
#
_symmetry.space_group_name_H-M   'P 1'
#
loop_
_entity.id
_entity.type
_entity.pdbx_description
1 polymer ?
#
loop_
_entity_poly.entity_id
_entity_poly.type
_entity_poly.pdbx_seq_one_letter_code
_entity_poly.pdbx_strand_id
1 'polypeptide(L)'
;MRREIEAKAFVAIQSAILAEAQAAASRYRHAVAAHAAAQQLVNDARERKRRVDRQFERGYADRVDVVTAALETAVTERAAIVATLEMQQGLSALEDAVQRPLDNPDLLAVPSAVPAQPDPSLNPALLDND
;
A
#
# COMPACT_ATOMS: atom_id res chain seq x y z
N MET A 1 31.16 23.38 14.00
CA MET A 1 31.15 21.91 14.14
C MET A 1 29.81 21.33 14.61
N ARG A 2 29.24 21.74 15.75
CA ARG A 2 27.97 21.17 16.26
C ARG A 2 26.78 21.29 15.28
N ARG A 3 26.60 22.48 14.68
CA ARG A 3 25.56 22.74 13.66
C ARG A 3 25.69 21.89 12.40
N GLU A 4 26.91 21.58 11.96
CA GLU A 4 27.15 20.74 10.77
C GLU A 4 26.87 19.26 11.06
N ILE A 5 27.21 18.79 12.26
CA ILE A 5 26.89 17.42 12.71
C ILE A 5 25.36 17.25 12.81
N GLU A 6 24.68 18.23 13.41
CA GLU A 6 23.22 18.26 13.53
C GLU A 6 22.53 18.33 12.16
N ALA A 7 23.05 19.12 11.22
CA ALA A 7 22.53 19.19 9.85
C ALA A 7 22.67 17.85 9.10
N LYS A 8 23.82 17.17 9.24
CA LYS A 8 24.03 15.84 8.65
C LYS A 8 23.11 14.79 9.27
N ALA A 9 22.93 14.83 10.60
CA ALA A 9 22.00 13.94 11.30
C ALA A 9 20.55 14.16 10.84
N PHE A 10 20.13 15.42 10.66
CA PHE A 10 18.81 15.76 10.14
C PHE A 10 18.59 15.21 8.72
N VAL A 11 19.55 15.42 7.81
CA VAL A 11 19.46 14.88 6.44
C VAL A 11 19.40 13.36 6.44
N ALA A 12 20.19 12.70 7.31
CA ALA A 12 20.16 11.25 7.43
C ALA A 12 18.78 10.73 7.89
N ILE A 13 18.16 11.38 8.87
CA ILE A 13 16.80 11.06 9.34
C ILE A 13 15.77 11.27 8.23
N GLN A 14 15.83 12.39 7.52
CA GLN A 14 14.90 12.67 6.41
C GLN A 14 14.99 11.63 5.29
N SER A 15 16.21 11.24 4.91
CA SER A 15 16.43 10.20 3.90
C SER A 15 15.90 8.84 4.36
N ALA A 16 16.07 8.49 5.64
CA ALA A 16 15.55 7.24 6.20
C ALA A 16 14.02 7.20 6.18
N ILE A 17 13.35 8.29 6.56
CA ILE A 17 11.89 8.41 6.52
C ILE A 17 11.38 8.27 5.07
N LEU A 18 12.02 8.95 4.12
CA LEU A 18 11.63 8.87 2.72
C LEU A 18 11.80 7.45 2.16
N ALA A 19 12.89 6.77 2.51
CA ALA A 19 13.13 5.39 2.10
C ALA A 19 12.08 4.43 2.67
N GLU A 20 11.71 4.57 3.95
CA GLU A 20 10.66 3.75 4.57
C GLU A 20 9.31 3.98 3.90
N ALA A 21 8.93 5.23 3.65
CA ALA A 21 7.69 5.58 2.96
C ALA A 21 7.64 5.00 1.53
N GLN A 22 8.75 5.07 0.80
CA GLN A 22 8.86 4.47 -0.54
C GLN A 22 8.73 2.94 -0.50
N ALA A 23 9.37 2.29 0.47
CA ALA A 23 9.30 0.84 0.66
C ALA A 23 7.88 0.39 1.05
N ALA A 24 7.21 1.10 1.96
CA ALA A 24 5.82 0.84 2.33
C ALA A 24 4.87 1.03 1.13
N ALA A 25 5.05 2.11 0.35
CA ALA A 25 4.25 2.35 -0.84
C ALA A 25 4.43 1.26 -1.90
N SER A 26 5.66 0.76 -2.07
CA SER A 26 5.92 -0.37 -2.98
C SER A 26 5.23 -1.65 -2.52
N ARG A 27 5.37 -2.00 -1.22
CA ARG A 27 4.71 -3.17 -0.62
C ARG A 27 3.19 -3.11 -0.79
N TYR A 28 2.57 -1.97 -0.53
CA TYR A 28 1.14 -1.79 -0.71
C TYR A 28 0.71 -1.99 -2.18
N ARG A 29 1.41 -1.39 -3.14
CA ARG A 29 1.11 -1.59 -4.57
C ARG A 29 1.19 -3.05 -4.99
N HIS A 30 2.21 -3.78 -4.51
CA HIS A 30 2.32 -5.21 -4.77
C HIS A 30 1.16 -6.00 -4.16
N ALA A 31 0.75 -5.68 -2.93
CA ALA A 31 -0.37 -6.34 -2.26
C ALA A 31 -1.71 -6.06 -2.97
N VAL A 32 -1.93 -4.84 -3.49
CA VAL A 32 -3.12 -4.52 -4.32
C VAL A 32 -3.13 -5.35 -5.60
N ALA A 33 -1.99 -5.47 -6.29
CA ALA A 33 -1.90 -6.29 -7.50
C ALA A 33 -2.14 -7.78 -7.20
N ALA A 34 -1.59 -8.30 -6.09
CA ALA A 34 -1.80 -9.68 -5.65
C ALA A 34 -3.27 -9.94 -5.28
N HIS A 35 -3.93 -9.01 -4.59
CA HIS A 35 -5.35 -9.09 -4.28
C HIS A 35 -6.19 -9.16 -5.58
N ALA A 36 -5.94 -8.27 -6.55
CA ALA A 36 -6.64 -8.29 -7.82
C ALA A 36 -6.44 -9.61 -8.58
N ALA A 37 -5.22 -10.13 -8.62
CA ALA A 37 -4.92 -11.42 -9.24
C ALA A 37 -5.63 -12.58 -8.53
N ALA A 38 -5.65 -12.59 -7.20
CA ALA A 38 -6.32 -13.63 -6.43
C ALA A 38 -7.85 -13.64 -6.66
N GLN A 39 -8.47 -12.46 -6.82
CA GLN A 39 -9.89 -12.37 -7.19
C GLN A 39 -10.18 -12.97 -8.57
N GLN A 40 -9.29 -12.75 -9.55
CA GLN A 40 -9.43 -13.39 -10.88
C GLN A 40 -9.33 -14.91 -10.77
N LEU A 41 -8.36 -15.44 -10.00
CA LEU A 41 -8.23 -16.88 -9.78
C LEU A 41 -9.48 -17.50 -9.14
N VAL A 42 -10.12 -16.80 -8.20
CA VAL A 42 -11.40 -17.25 -7.62
C VAL A 42 -12.50 -17.35 -8.68
N ASN A 43 -12.60 -16.36 -9.57
CA ASN A 43 -13.58 -16.38 -10.65
C ASN A 43 -13.35 -17.57 -11.59
N ASP A 44 -12.10 -17.81 -11.99
CA ASP A 44 -11.71 -18.91 -12.86
C ASP A 44 -11.99 -20.28 -12.21
N ALA A 45 -11.65 -20.43 -10.93
CA ALA A 45 -11.91 -21.65 -10.16
C ALA A 45 -13.40 -21.94 -10.05
N ARG A 46 -14.22 -20.91 -9.77
CA ARG A 46 -15.69 -21.03 -9.73
C ARG A 46 -16.26 -21.41 -11.09
N GLU A 47 -15.76 -20.83 -12.18
CA GLU A 47 -16.22 -21.18 -13.52
C GLU A 47 -15.84 -22.61 -13.89
N ARG A 48 -14.61 -23.03 -13.55
CA ARG A 48 -14.16 -24.42 -13.71
C ARG A 48 -15.05 -25.38 -12.94
N LYS A 49 -15.37 -25.08 -11.68
CA LYS A 49 -16.29 -25.89 -10.88
C LYS A 49 -17.64 -26.03 -11.56
N ARG A 50 -18.25 -24.94 -12.03
CA ARG A 50 -19.53 -24.98 -12.76
C ARG A 50 -19.45 -25.84 -14.03
N ARG A 51 -18.31 -25.83 -14.74
CA ARG A 51 -18.09 -26.70 -15.92
C ARG A 51 -18.00 -28.18 -15.53
N VAL A 52 -17.34 -28.50 -14.42
CA VAL A 52 -17.24 -29.89 -13.91
C VAL A 52 -18.59 -30.39 -13.42
N ASP A 53 -19.34 -29.56 -12.67
CA ASP A 53 -20.70 -29.91 -12.20
C ASP A 53 -21.61 -30.28 -13.39
N ARG A 54 -21.60 -29.49 -14.48
CA ARG A 54 -22.36 -29.80 -15.70
C ARG A 54 -21.90 -31.07 -16.43
N GLN A 55 -20.61 -31.40 -16.37
CA GLN A 55 -20.10 -32.63 -16.97
C GLN A 55 -20.52 -33.86 -16.16
N PHE A 56 -20.51 -33.74 -14.83
CA PHE A 56 -20.99 -34.78 -13.92
C PHE A 56 -22.48 -35.08 -14.14
N GLU A 57 -23.32 -34.05 -14.26
CA GLU A 57 -24.75 -34.20 -14.57
C GLU A 57 -25.01 -34.96 -15.89
N ARG A 58 -24.07 -34.90 -16.83
CA ARG A 58 -24.14 -35.59 -18.13
C ARG A 58 -23.40 -36.93 -18.15
N GLY A 59 -22.83 -37.36 -17.02
CA GLY A 59 -22.05 -38.59 -16.90
C GLY A 59 -20.65 -38.54 -17.53
N TYR A 60 -20.15 -37.34 -17.88
CA TYR A 60 -18.82 -37.14 -18.46
C TYR A 60 -17.72 -36.89 -17.43
N ALA A 61 -18.08 -36.67 -16.16
CA ALA A 61 -17.15 -36.53 -15.05
C ALA A 61 -17.61 -37.41 -13.89
N ASP A 62 -16.69 -37.79 -13.01
CA ASP A 62 -17.01 -38.59 -11.83
C ASP A 62 -17.15 -37.74 -10.56
N ARG A 63 -17.48 -38.41 -9.44
CA ARG A 63 -17.67 -37.72 -8.16
C ARG A 63 -16.36 -37.15 -7.60
N VAL A 64 -15.22 -37.77 -7.92
CA VAL A 64 -13.90 -37.30 -7.48
C VAL A 64 -13.55 -35.99 -8.21
N ASP A 65 -13.90 -35.86 -9.49
CA ASP A 65 -13.73 -34.62 -10.26
C ASP A 65 -14.49 -33.44 -9.62
N VAL A 66 -15.75 -33.67 -9.24
CA VAL A 66 -16.60 -32.65 -8.58
C VAL A 66 -16.00 -32.21 -7.25
N VAL A 67 -15.59 -33.17 -6.42
CA VAL A 67 -14.98 -32.89 -5.11
C VAL A 67 -13.63 -32.16 -5.28
N THR A 68 -12.84 -32.55 -6.27
CA THR A 68 -11.55 -31.91 -6.58
C THR A 68 -11.76 -30.46 -6.99
N ALA A 69 -12.70 -30.18 -7.90
CA ALA A 69 -13.00 -28.81 -8.32
C ALA A 69 -13.55 -27.95 -7.16
N ALA A 70 -14.33 -28.55 -6.25
CA ALA A 70 -14.80 -27.88 -5.04
C ALA A 70 -13.65 -27.54 -4.09
N LEU A 71 -12.72 -28.48 -3.87
CA LEU A 71 -11.53 -28.26 -3.04
C LEU A 71 -10.63 -27.18 -3.63
N GLU A 72 -10.33 -27.24 -4.94
CA GLU A 72 -9.54 -26.21 -5.64
C GLU A 72 -10.18 -24.83 -5.48
N THR A 73 -11.51 -24.73 -5.61
CA THR A 73 -12.24 -23.47 -5.39
C THR A 73 -12.05 -22.97 -3.97
N ALA A 74 -12.24 -23.82 -2.96
CA ALA A 74 -12.11 -23.44 -1.55
C ALA A 74 -10.68 -23.00 -1.19
N VAL A 75 -9.66 -23.69 -1.73
CA VAL A 75 -8.24 -23.31 -1.54
C VAL A 75 -7.96 -21.95 -2.16
N THR A 76 -8.49 -21.70 -3.36
CA THR A 76 -8.32 -20.43 -4.07
C THR A 76 -9.03 -19.27 -3.36
N GLU A 77 -10.24 -19.50 -2.87
CA GLU A 77 -10.98 -18.53 -2.05
C GLU A 77 -10.23 -18.20 -0.76
N ARG A 78 -9.67 -19.22 -0.08
CA ARG A 78 -8.81 -18.99 1.08
C ARG A 78 -7.59 -18.13 0.74
N ALA A 79 -6.93 -18.39 -0.40
CA ALA A 79 -5.80 -17.57 -0.84
C ALA A 79 -6.21 -16.11 -1.12
N ALA A 80 -7.39 -15.88 -1.69
CA ALA A 80 -7.91 -14.53 -1.90
C ALA A 80 -8.21 -13.78 -0.58
N ILE A 81 -8.67 -14.49 0.46
CA ILE A 81 -8.84 -13.92 1.80
C ILE A 81 -7.48 -13.48 2.36
N VAL A 82 -6.45 -14.32 2.24
CA VAL A 82 -5.08 -13.97 2.68
C VAL A 82 -4.57 -12.75 1.92
N ALA A 83 -4.71 -12.70 0.60
CA ALA A 83 -4.29 -11.55 -0.21
C ALA A 83 -5.05 -10.26 0.17
N THR A 84 -6.32 -10.37 0.57
CA THR A 84 -7.10 -9.23 1.08
C THR A 84 -6.54 -8.71 2.39
N LEU A 85 -6.18 -9.61 3.32
CA LEU A 85 -5.54 -9.24 4.58
C LEU A 85 -4.19 -8.57 4.34
N GLU A 86 -3.35 -9.13 3.47
CA GLU A 86 -2.04 -8.56 3.12
C GLU A 86 -2.17 -7.16 2.50
N MET A 87 -3.19 -6.94 1.67
CA MET A 87 -3.50 -5.61 1.13
C MET A 87 -3.86 -4.60 2.24
N GLN A 88 -4.71 -5.00 3.19
CA GLN A 88 -5.10 -4.14 4.32
C GLN A 88 -3.92 -3.85 5.26
N GLN A 89 -3.06 -4.83 5.52
CA GLN A 89 -1.82 -4.65 6.28
C GLN A 89 -0.84 -3.74 5.54
N GLY A 90 -0.72 -3.89 4.22
CA GLY A 90 0.08 -3.01 3.38
C GLY A 90 -0.42 -1.56 3.40
N LEU A 91 -1.73 -1.35 3.43
CA LEU A 91 -2.34 -0.04 3.59
C LEU A 91 -1.98 0.58 4.95
N SER A 92 -2.18 -0.18 6.03
CA SER A 92 -1.87 0.27 7.40
C SER A 92 -0.39 0.64 7.55
N ALA A 93 0.51 -0.20 7.03
CA ALA A 93 1.96 0.07 7.07
C ALA A 93 2.35 1.31 6.25
N LEU A 94 1.64 1.60 5.16
CA LEU A 94 1.84 2.83 4.40
C LEU A 94 1.38 4.05 5.18
N GLU A 95 0.20 3.99 5.81
CA GLU A 95 -0.33 5.05 6.67
C GLU A 95 0.61 5.36 7.85
N ASP A 96 1.15 4.32 8.49
CA ASP A 96 2.15 4.46 9.55
C ASP A 96 3.43 5.14 9.04
N ALA A 97 3.92 4.75 7.86
CA ALA A 97 5.13 5.31 7.27
C ALA A 97 4.99 6.79 6.86
N VAL A 98 3.79 7.20 6.41
CA VAL A 98 3.50 8.61 6.11
C VAL A 98 2.91 9.38 7.30
N GLN A 99 2.70 8.70 8.43
CA GLN A 99 2.11 9.21 9.68
C GLN A 99 0.77 9.92 9.47
N ARG A 100 0.00 9.51 8.46
CA ARG A 100 -1.27 10.12 8.08
C ARG A 100 -2.22 9.10 7.46
N PRO A 101 -3.53 9.16 7.77
CA PRO A 101 -4.54 8.36 7.06
C PRO A 101 -4.56 8.72 5.57
N LEU A 102 -4.67 7.72 4.69
CA LEU A 102 -4.70 7.98 3.24
C LEU A 102 -6.07 8.45 2.72
N ASP A 103 -7.12 8.29 3.51
CA ASP A 103 -8.45 8.84 3.26
C ASP A 103 -8.58 10.31 3.69
N ASN A 104 -7.51 10.92 4.20
CA ASN A 104 -7.51 12.29 4.65
C ASN A 104 -7.60 13.27 3.45
N PRO A 105 -8.65 14.10 3.35
CA PRO A 105 -8.82 15.08 2.27
C PRO A 105 -7.69 16.11 2.20
N ASP A 106 -7.00 16.38 3.31
CA ASP A 106 -5.88 17.34 3.37
C ASP A 106 -4.64 16.85 2.60
N LEU A 107 -4.52 15.54 2.31
CA LEU A 107 -3.45 15.01 1.45
C LEU A 107 -3.60 15.44 -0.02
N LEU A 108 -4.83 15.74 -0.45
CA LEU A 108 -5.12 16.25 -1.79
C LEU A 108 -4.96 17.77 -1.88
N ALA A 109 -4.89 18.45 -0.75
CA ALA A 109 -4.56 19.86 -0.69
C ALA A 109 -3.05 20.01 -0.94
N VAL A 110 -2.67 20.46 -2.13
CA VAL A 110 -1.29 20.85 -2.41
C VAL A 110 -0.92 21.97 -1.43
N PRO A 111 0.10 21.81 -0.58
CA PRO A 111 0.52 22.89 0.29
C PRO A 111 0.95 24.04 -0.61
N SER A 112 0.24 25.16 -0.51
CA SER A 112 0.70 26.42 -1.09
C SER A 112 2.00 26.74 -0.38
N ALA A 113 3.13 26.45 -1.03
CA ALA A 113 4.44 26.87 -0.55
C ALA A 113 4.42 28.40 -0.51
N VAL A 114 4.09 28.96 0.65
CA VAL A 114 4.38 30.37 0.94
C VAL A 114 5.90 30.41 1.06
N PRO A 115 6.64 31.03 0.12
CA PRO A 115 8.06 31.20 0.30
C PRO A 115 8.26 32.00 1.60
N ALA A 116 9.08 31.49 2.50
CA ALA A 116 9.42 32.18 3.74
C ALA A 116 9.93 33.58 3.38
N GLN A 117 9.09 34.59 3.60
CA GLN A 117 9.54 35.97 3.52
C GLN A 117 10.61 36.13 4.61
N PRO A 118 11.84 36.54 4.27
CA PRO A 118 12.85 36.80 5.28
C PRO A 118 12.31 37.88 6.21
N ASP A 119 12.31 37.57 7.51
CA ASP A 119 11.87 38.46 8.57
C ASP A 119 12.70 39.77 8.50
N PRO A 120 12.09 40.92 8.18
CA PRO A 120 12.81 42.18 8.00
C PRO A 120 13.42 42.70 9.31
N SER A 121 13.14 42.08 10.45
CA SER A 121 13.73 42.43 11.75
C SER A 121 15.17 41.94 11.93
N LEU A 122 15.69 41.08 11.05
CA LEU A 122 17.07 40.58 11.08
C LEU A 122 18.01 41.38 10.17
N ASN A 123 17.80 42.69 10.03
CA ASN A 123 18.78 43.54 9.35
C ASN A 123 19.85 44.02 10.36
N PRO A 124 21.10 43.54 10.28
CA PRO A 124 22.18 43.99 11.17
C PRO A 124 22.54 45.47 10.98
N ALA A 125 22.00 46.15 9.96
CA ALA A 125 22.21 47.58 9.73
C ALA A 125 21.38 48.52 10.65
N LEU A 126 20.55 47.99 11.55
CA LEU A 126 19.71 48.77 12.47
C LEU A 126 20.21 48.78 13.93
N LEU A 127 21.37 48.19 14.21
CA LEU A 127 21.97 48.17 15.57
C LEU A 127 23.02 49.27 15.81
N ASP A 128 23.37 50.06 14.80
CA ASP A 128 24.32 51.19 14.92
C ASP A 128 23.62 52.52 14.54
N ASN A 129 22.69 52.97 15.38
CA ASN A 129 22.33 54.39 15.51
C ASN A 129 21.59 54.58 16.84
N ASP A 130 22.37 54.83 17.90
CA ASP A 130 22.25 55.96 18.84
C ASP A 130 23.10 55.69 20.10
#